data_AF-A0A4P7WFT0-F1
#
_entry.id   AF-A0A4P7WFT0-F1
#
_cell.length_a   1.000
_cell.length_b   1.000
_cell.length_c   1.000
_cell.angle_alpha   90.00
_cell.angle_beta   90.00
_cell.angle_gamma   90.00
#
_symmetry.space_group_name_H-M   'P 1'
#
loop_
_entity.id
_entity.type
_entity.pdbx_description
1 polymer ?
#
loop_
_entity_poly.entity_id
_entity_poly.type
_entity_poly.pdbx_seq_one_letter_code
_entity_poly.pdbx_strand_id
1 'polypeptide(L)'
;MKKGSFFFRIPLGAFLLGAALYLPLPVFAVSSNSLKLTSDQLNMAENLFHFYEEKGWPENAIIGIITNLYFECSLDPTEVNAVNGASGLAQWLGGRRKNFVEKYGVLPHEASWKQQAEFIQQDLTDKDSPYRFVGQELMSAESAKSAAIYFGRDYEVPGRTTQEAESVAEGRAKIAQSWKDLLESTENLREHLDFLQNQIQSSQ
;
A
#
# COMPACT_ATOMS: atom_id res chain seq x y z
N MET A 1 -68.64 -51.39 -3.76
CA MET A 1 -67.31 -51.71 -3.18
C MET A 1 -66.53 -52.60 -4.14
N LYS A 2 -65.21 -52.35 -4.27
CA LYS A 2 -64.17 -53.00 -5.12
C LYS A 2 -64.18 -52.55 -6.60
N LYS A 3 -63.38 -51.55 -7.04
CA LYS A 3 -61.91 -51.41 -7.24
C LYS A 3 -61.32 -52.33 -8.33
N GLY A 4 -60.78 -51.72 -9.39
CA GLY A 4 -59.59 -52.23 -10.10
C GLY A 4 -59.54 -52.02 -11.63
N SER A 5 -58.91 -50.93 -12.08
CA SER A 5 -58.18 -50.75 -13.36
C SER A 5 -57.83 -49.24 -13.46
N PHE A 6 -56.73 -48.72 -13.99
CA PHE A 6 -55.69 -49.24 -14.88
C PHE A 6 -54.50 -48.26 -14.82
N PHE A 7 -53.35 -48.73 -15.29
CA PHE A 7 -52.03 -48.09 -15.39
C PHE A 7 -51.96 -46.59 -15.72
N PHE A 8 -51.01 -45.91 -15.08
CA PHE A 8 -50.38 -44.72 -15.65
C PHE A 8 -48.85 -44.84 -15.58
N ARG A 9 -48.22 -44.99 -16.75
CA ARG A 9 -46.79 -44.80 -16.97
C ARG A 9 -46.66 -43.58 -17.87
N ILE A 10 -45.99 -42.54 -17.40
CA ILE A 10 -45.29 -41.57 -18.25
C ILE A 10 -43.90 -41.39 -17.61
N PRO A 11 -42.80 -41.69 -18.31
CA PRO A 11 -41.51 -41.11 -17.97
C PRO A 11 -41.43 -39.75 -18.66
N LEU A 12 -41.37 -38.66 -17.90
CA LEU A 12 -40.87 -37.40 -18.43
C LEU A 12 -39.57 -37.08 -17.69
N GLY A 13 -38.53 -36.89 -18.49
CA GLY A 13 -37.15 -36.84 -18.06
C GLY A 13 -36.86 -35.74 -17.04
N ALA A 14 -35.86 -36.03 -16.22
CA ALA A 14 -35.18 -35.05 -15.39
C ALA A 14 -34.61 -33.95 -16.30
N PHE A 15 -35.27 -32.80 -16.34
CA PHE A 15 -34.61 -31.55 -16.64
C PHE A 15 -33.69 -31.25 -15.46
N LEU A 16 -32.38 -31.52 -15.63
CA LEU A 16 -31.36 -30.86 -14.83
C LEU A 16 -31.43 -29.37 -15.18
N LEU A 17 -32.25 -28.64 -14.42
CA LEU A 17 -32.11 -27.19 -14.29
C LEU A 17 -30.73 -26.97 -13.68
N GLY A 18 -29.75 -26.69 -14.53
CA GLY A 18 -28.54 -26.00 -14.13
C GLY A 18 -28.95 -24.64 -13.58
N ALA A 19 -29.17 -24.57 -12.27
CA ALA A 19 -29.31 -23.33 -11.56
C ALA A 19 -27.94 -22.64 -11.60
N ALA A 20 -27.72 -21.83 -12.63
CA ALA A 20 -26.70 -20.80 -12.59
C ALA A 20 -27.07 -19.87 -11.42
N LEU A 21 -26.44 -20.11 -10.27
CA LEU A 21 -26.49 -19.25 -9.10
C LEU A 21 -25.91 -17.89 -9.51
N TYR A 22 -26.79 -17.01 -9.97
CA TYR A 22 -26.50 -15.61 -10.20
C TYR A 22 -26.45 -14.93 -8.83
N LEU A 23 -25.32 -15.09 -8.14
CA LEU A 23 -25.04 -14.26 -6.97
C LEU A 23 -24.72 -12.86 -7.51
N PRO A 24 -25.53 -11.83 -7.21
CA PRO A 24 -25.16 -10.47 -7.56
C PRO A 24 -23.83 -10.16 -6.87
N LEU A 25 -22.81 -9.81 -7.66
CA LEU A 25 -21.57 -9.29 -7.10
C LEU A 25 -21.93 -8.15 -6.15
N PRO A 26 -21.42 -8.12 -4.91
CA PRO A 26 -21.59 -6.96 -4.05
C PRO A 26 -20.96 -5.77 -4.77
N VAL A 27 -21.81 -4.84 -5.22
CA VAL A 27 -21.35 -3.55 -5.74
C VAL A 27 -20.86 -2.77 -4.54
N PHE A 28 -19.58 -2.90 -4.21
CA PHE A 28 -18.92 -1.99 -3.30
C PHE A 28 -18.90 -0.62 -4.00
N ALA A 29 -19.79 0.28 -3.56
CA ALA A 29 -19.74 1.67 -3.97
C ALA A 29 -18.47 2.30 -3.39
N VAL A 30 -17.37 2.23 -4.13
CA VAL A 30 -16.15 2.98 -3.82
C VAL A 30 -16.49 4.46 -3.92
N SER A 31 -16.43 5.15 -2.78
CA SER A 31 -16.56 6.60 -2.66
C SER A 31 -15.61 7.30 -3.64
N SER A 32 -16.16 8.16 -4.50
CA SER A 32 -15.52 8.65 -5.73
C SER A 32 -14.56 9.84 -5.55
N ASN A 33 -13.96 10.02 -4.37
CA ASN A 33 -12.79 10.89 -4.16
C ASN A 33 -11.51 10.07 -3.94
N SER A 34 -11.40 8.92 -4.60
CA SER A 34 -10.24 8.05 -4.50
C SER A 34 -9.02 8.65 -5.19
N LEU A 35 -7.87 8.49 -4.53
CA LEU A 35 -6.57 8.81 -5.11
C LEU A 35 -6.42 8.04 -6.43
N LYS A 36 -6.10 8.73 -7.53
CA LYS A 36 -5.91 8.08 -8.84
C LYS A 36 -4.43 7.80 -9.06
N LEU A 37 -4.06 6.53 -8.94
CA LEU A 37 -2.71 6.04 -9.16
C LEU A 37 -2.59 5.33 -10.51
N THR A 38 -1.40 5.36 -11.07
CA THR A 38 -1.01 4.42 -12.13
C THR A 38 -0.83 3.01 -11.55
N SER A 39 -0.83 1.99 -12.40
CA SER A 39 -0.58 0.61 -11.97
C SER A 39 0.78 0.45 -11.30
N ASP A 40 1.81 1.13 -11.79
CA ASP A 40 3.16 1.04 -11.23
C ASP A 40 3.23 1.67 -9.84
N GLN A 41 2.56 2.80 -9.64
CA GLN A 41 2.44 3.44 -8.34
C GLN A 41 1.69 2.57 -7.34
N LEU A 42 0.59 1.94 -7.76
CA LEU A 42 -0.16 1.04 -6.90
C LEU A 42 0.69 -0.18 -6.51
N ASN A 43 1.34 -0.82 -7.48
CA ASN A 43 2.24 -1.95 -7.24
C ASN A 43 3.39 -1.57 -6.29
N MET A 44 3.98 -0.38 -6.45
CA MET A 44 5.03 0.09 -5.54
C MET A 44 4.49 0.36 -4.13
N ALA A 45 3.33 0.99 -3.99
CA ALA A 45 2.71 1.22 -2.69
C ALA A 45 2.45 -0.09 -1.95
N GLU A 46 1.90 -1.11 -2.61
CA GLU A 46 1.67 -2.43 -2.02
C GLU A 46 2.97 -3.15 -1.66
N ASN A 47 3.99 -3.08 -2.53
CA ASN A 47 5.31 -3.65 -2.25
C ASN A 47 5.94 -3.03 -1.00
N LEU A 48 5.84 -1.70 -0.84
CA LEU A 48 6.31 -1.00 0.34
C LEU A 48 5.46 -1.34 1.56
N PHE A 49 4.15 -1.48 1.38
CA PHE A 49 3.23 -1.83 2.46
C PHE A 49 3.61 -3.17 3.08
N HIS A 50 3.68 -4.22 2.25
CA HIS A 50 4.07 -5.55 2.70
C HIS A 50 5.49 -5.58 3.26
N PHE A 51 6.44 -4.86 2.64
CA PHE A 51 7.79 -4.78 3.17
C PHE A 51 7.83 -4.24 4.61
N TYR A 52 7.14 -3.13 4.90
CA TYR A 52 7.16 -2.57 6.26
C TYR A 52 6.27 -3.33 7.23
N GLU A 53 5.20 -3.97 6.75
CA GLU A 53 4.39 -4.89 7.54
C GLU A 53 5.22 -6.09 8.01
N GLU A 54 5.99 -6.72 7.12
CA GLU A 54 6.93 -7.80 7.46
C GLU A 54 8.01 -7.36 8.47
N LYS A 55 8.35 -6.06 8.49
CA LYS A 55 9.28 -5.45 9.45
C LYS A 55 8.61 -5.09 10.78
N GLY A 56 7.30 -5.29 10.92
CA GLY A 56 6.53 -5.10 12.15
C GLY A 56 6.02 -3.69 12.37
N TRP A 57 5.96 -2.84 11.33
CA TRP A 57 5.38 -1.51 11.45
C TRP A 57 3.84 -1.58 11.53
N PRO A 58 3.20 -0.75 12.35
CA PRO A 58 1.75 -0.64 12.34
C PRO A 58 1.27 0.02 11.05
N GLU A 59 0.11 -0.42 10.57
CA GLU A 59 -0.53 0.04 9.32
C GLU A 59 -0.52 1.57 9.15
N ASN A 60 -0.88 2.32 10.20
CA ASN A 60 -0.86 3.78 10.19
C ASN A 60 0.54 4.36 9.86
N ALA A 61 1.60 3.78 10.42
CA ALA A 61 2.98 4.20 10.16
C ALA A 61 3.35 3.96 8.70
N ILE A 62 3.03 2.77 8.19
CA ILE A 62 3.28 2.36 6.80
C ILE A 62 2.62 3.33 5.83
N ILE A 63 1.34 3.65 6.05
CA ILE A 63 0.59 4.59 5.21
C ILE A 63 1.20 5.99 5.28
N GLY A 64 1.64 6.43 6.46
CA GLY A 64 2.32 7.71 6.64
C GLY A 64 3.64 7.81 5.85
N ILE A 65 4.42 6.73 5.82
CA ILE A 65 5.64 6.61 5.03
C ILE A 65 5.30 6.68 3.54
N ILE A 66 4.43 5.79 3.04
CA ILE A 66 4.04 5.72 1.61
C ILE A 66 3.49 7.07 1.12
N THR A 67 2.67 7.73 1.94
CA THR A 67 2.11 9.05 1.62
C THR A 67 3.22 10.06 1.31
N ASN A 68 4.29 10.10 2.11
CA ASN A 68 5.40 11.03 1.87
C ASN A 68 6.26 10.62 0.68
N LEU A 69 6.57 9.33 0.53
CA LEU A 69 7.35 8.84 -0.62
C LEU A 69 6.64 9.15 -1.96
N TYR A 70 5.31 9.13 -1.98
CA TYR A 70 4.53 9.59 -3.13
C TYR A 70 4.80 11.06 -3.48
N PHE A 71 4.93 11.95 -2.49
CA PHE A 71 5.27 13.35 -2.75
C PHE A 71 6.74 13.58 -3.12
N GLU A 72 7.64 12.70 -2.66
CA GLU A 72 9.07 12.80 -2.96
C GLU A 72 9.38 12.36 -4.40
N CYS A 73 8.80 11.24 -4.86
CA CYS A 73 9.19 10.63 -6.12
C CYS A 73 8.02 10.08 -6.95
N SER A 74 6.77 10.38 -6.59
CA SER A 74 5.61 9.72 -7.21
C SER A 74 5.66 8.18 -7.12
N LEU A 75 6.31 7.64 -6.09
CA LEU A 75 6.62 6.21 -5.91
C LEU A 75 7.47 5.60 -7.04
N ASP A 76 8.26 6.41 -7.74
CA ASP A 76 9.27 5.91 -8.66
C ASP A 76 10.66 5.89 -7.97
N PRO A 77 11.21 4.71 -7.65
CA PRO A 77 12.50 4.58 -6.98
C PRO A 77 13.68 4.99 -7.88
N THR A 78 13.45 5.24 -9.17
CA THR A 78 14.47 5.70 -10.13
C THR A 78 14.47 7.21 -10.33
N GLU A 79 13.53 7.94 -9.71
CA GLU A 79 13.39 9.37 -9.91
C GLU A 79 14.62 10.15 -9.45
N VAL A 80 15.07 11.08 -10.29
CA VAL A 80 16.18 12.00 -10.02
C VAL A 80 15.71 13.43 -10.20
N ASN A 81 15.81 14.22 -9.14
CA ASN A 81 15.56 15.65 -9.22
C ASN A 81 16.62 16.33 -10.09
N ALA A 82 16.21 16.85 -11.25
CA ALA A 82 17.11 17.47 -12.23
C ALA A 82 17.82 18.74 -11.72
N VAL A 83 17.30 19.40 -10.68
CA VAL A 83 17.84 20.67 -10.16
C VAL A 83 18.98 20.43 -9.16
N ASN A 84 18.81 19.49 -8.23
CA ASN A 84 19.74 19.30 -7.12
C ASN A 84 20.33 17.88 -7.04
N GLY A 85 19.88 16.95 -7.88
CA GLY A 85 20.35 15.56 -7.90
C GLY A 85 19.92 14.72 -6.70
N ALA A 86 18.92 15.17 -5.94
CA ALA A 86 18.19 14.30 -5.01
C ALA A 86 17.61 13.10 -5.78
N SER A 87 17.61 11.90 -5.20
CA SER A 87 17.18 10.71 -5.94
C SER A 87 16.67 9.57 -5.07
N GLY A 88 15.88 8.68 -5.66
CA GLY A 88 15.30 7.53 -4.98
C GLY A 88 14.01 7.85 -4.22
N LEU A 89 13.51 6.85 -3.49
CA LEU A 89 12.22 6.87 -2.79
C LEU A 89 12.04 8.09 -1.87
N ALA A 90 13.06 8.37 -1.05
CA ALA A 90 13.07 9.51 -0.12
C ALA A 90 13.95 10.67 -0.62
N GLN A 91 14.21 10.73 -1.94
CA GLN A 91 14.94 11.83 -2.58
C GLN A 91 16.22 12.24 -1.83
N TRP A 92 17.06 11.26 -1.48
CA TRP A 92 18.23 11.53 -0.65
C TRP A 92 19.23 12.45 -1.33
N LEU A 93 19.71 13.44 -0.57
CA LEU A 93 20.73 14.40 -0.96
C LEU A 93 21.84 14.49 0.11
N GLY A 94 22.98 15.10 -0.24
CA GLY A 94 24.02 15.47 0.72
C GLY A 94 24.58 14.29 1.52
N GLY A 95 24.66 14.45 2.84
CA GLY A 95 25.20 13.43 3.75
C GLY A 95 24.42 12.11 3.70
N ARG A 96 23.09 12.16 3.60
CA ARG A 96 22.27 10.93 3.52
C ARG A 96 22.52 10.16 2.22
N ARG A 97 22.67 10.87 1.10
CA ARG A 97 23.10 10.26 -0.17
C ARG A 97 24.48 9.62 -0.05
N LYS A 98 25.43 10.28 0.61
CA LYS A 98 26.77 9.73 0.83
C LYS A 98 26.71 8.44 1.67
N ASN A 99 25.97 8.44 2.78
CA ASN A 99 25.78 7.26 3.62
C ASN A 99 25.13 6.10 2.84
N PHE A 100 24.17 6.40 1.97
CA PHE A 100 23.56 5.40 1.09
C PHE A 100 24.60 4.75 0.16
N VAL A 101 25.40 5.57 -0.52
CA VAL A 101 26.45 5.11 -1.44
C VAL A 101 27.52 4.30 -0.69
N GLU A 102 27.91 4.73 0.51
CA GLU A 102 28.85 3.98 1.35
C GLU A 102 28.31 2.59 1.72
N LYS A 103 26.99 2.47 1.95
CA LYS A 103 26.36 1.19 2.30
C LYS A 103 26.17 0.26 1.10
N TYR A 104 25.69 0.77 -0.03
CA TYR A 104 25.26 -0.07 -1.16
C TYR A 104 26.17 -0.01 -2.39
N GLY A 105 27.13 0.90 -2.43
CA GLY A 105 28.08 1.05 -3.54
C GLY A 105 27.51 1.65 -4.83
N VAL A 106 26.25 2.10 -4.82
CA VAL A 106 25.53 2.69 -5.96
C VAL A 106 24.74 3.92 -5.53
N LEU A 107 24.36 4.78 -6.48
CA LEU A 107 23.48 5.90 -6.20
C LEU A 107 22.06 5.42 -5.84
N PRO A 108 21.26 6.21 -5.10
CA PRO A 108 19.93 5.78 -4.71
C PRO A 108 19.04 5.33 -5.86
N HIS A 109 18.94 6.12 -6.95
CA HIS A 109 18.13 5.76 -8.13
C HIS A 109 18.63 4.54 -8.92
N GLU A 110 19.88 4.11 -8.68
CA GLU A 110 20.48 2.92 -9.30
C GLU A 110 20.27 1.67 -8.43
N ALA A 111 19.89 1.85 -7.17
CA ALA A 111 19.62 0.76 -6.25
C ALA A 111 18.20 0.21 -6.43
N SER A 112 18.02 -1.07 -6.08
CA SER A 112 16.68 -1.65 -6.01
C SER A 112 15.80 -0.91 -4.99
N TRP A 113 14.50 -0.85 -5.25
CA TRP A 113 13.54 -0.26 -4.30
C TRP A 113 13.64 -0.90 -2.90
N LYS A 114 13.98 -2.20 -2.82
CA LYS A 114 14.18 -2.92 -1.55
C LYS A 114 15.37 -2.39 -0.76
N GLN A 115 16.51 -2.13 -1.41
CA GLN A 115 17.67 -1.52 -0.74
C GLN A 115 17.35 -0.11 -0.26
N GLN A 116 16.54 0.63 -1.03
CA GLN A 116 16.05 1.94 -0.64
C GLN A 116 15.14 1.86 0.59
N ALA A 117 14.15 0.97 0.59
CA ALA A 117 13.28 0.74 1.75
C ALA A 117 14.06 0.23 2.99
N GLU A 118 15.06 -0.63 2.80
CA GLU A 118 15.93 -1.09 3.89
C GLU A 118 16.79 0.04 4.48
N PHE A 119 17.15 1.05 3.66
CA PHE A 119 17.85 2.22 4.17
C PHE A 119 16.94 3.07 5.07
N ILE A 120 15.68 3.27 4.67
CA ILE A 120 14.67 3.94 5.50
C ILE A 120 14.46 3.15 6.80
N GLN A 121 14.27 1.83 6.72
CA GLN A 121 14.16 0.94 7.87
C GLN A 121 15.33 1.12 8.84
N GLN A 122 16.56 1.13 8.33
CA GLN A 122 17.75 1.32 9.15
C GLN A 122 17.75 2.69 9.83
N ASP A 123 17.50 3.77 9.09
CA ASP A 123 17.42 5.11 9.64
C ASP A 123 16.38 5.20 10.78
N LEU A 124 15.25 4.51 10.66
CA LEU A 124 14.18 4.55 11.67
C LEU A 124 14.42 3.65 12.89
N THR A 125 15.29 2.64 12.79
CA THR A 125 15.42 1.61 13.84
C THR A 125 16.79 1.49 14.49
N ASP A 126 17.87 1.85 13.79
CA ASP A 126 19.23 1.75 14.31
C ASP A 126 19.42 2.65 15.53
N LYS A 127 20.00 2.08 16.59
CA LYS A 127 20.22 2.76 17.88
C LYS A 127 21.03 4.07 17.76
N ASP A 128 21.90 4.14 16.76
CA ASP A 128 22.82 5.27 16.53
C ASP A 128 22.31 6.21 15.42
N SER A 129 21.17 5.91 14.80
CA SER A 129 20.58 6.76 13.78
C SER A 129 19.97 8.02 14.40
N PRO A 130 20.24 9.22 13.83
CA PRO A 130 19.58 10.45 14.27
C PRO A 130 18.07 10.44 14.00
N TYR A 131 17.57 9.54 13.14
CA TYR A 131 16.15 9.45 12.79
C TYR A 131 15.38 8.39 13.59
N ARG A 132 16.03 7.71 14.54
CA ARG A 132 15.38 6.67 15.36
C ARG A 132 14.18 7.19 16.15
N PHE A 133 14.21 8.44 16.58
CA PHE A 133 13.08 9.03 17.30
C PHE A 133 11.82 9.12 16.41
N VAL A 134 11.98 9.36 15.10
CA VAL A 134 10.86 9.35 14.14
C VAL A 134 10.25 7.95 14.09
N GLY A 135 11.09 6.91 14.11
CA GLY A 135 10.62 5.54 14.21
C GLY A 135 9.79 5.28 15.47
N GLN A 136 10.18 5.85 16.62
CA GLN A 136 9.41 5.76 17.86
C GLN A 136 8.06 6.49 17.77
N GLU A 137 8.04 7.69 17.17
CA GLU A 137 6.81 8.45 16.94
C GLU A 137 5.85 7.70 16.00
N LEU A 138 6.38 7.12 14.93
CA LEU A 138 5.61 6.30 13.99
C LEU A 138 4.98 5.08 14.66
N MET A 139 5.70 4.38 15.53
CA MET A 139 5.15 3.25 16.30
C MET A 139 4.00 3.68 17.23
N SER A 140 3.97 4.94 17.65
CA SER A 140 2.91 5.52 18.50
C SER A 140 1.80 6.24 17.74
N ALA A 141 1.87 6.29 16.40
CA ALA A 141 0.95 7.09 15.60
C ALA A 141 -0.48 6.53 15.64
N GLU A 142 -1.40 7.30 16.22
CA GLU A 142 -2.82 6.94 16.36
C GLU A 142 -3.59 6.99 15.03
N SER A 143 -3.03 7.63 14.00
CA SER A 143 -3.64 7.73 12.67
C SER A 143 -2.60 7.79 11.55
N ALA A 144 -3.01 7.42 10.33
CA ALA A 144 -2.23 7.61 9.11
C ALA A 144 -1.83 9.08 8.89
N LYS A 145 -2.72 10.02 9.27
CA LYS A 145 -2.45 11.47 9.20
C LYS A 145 -1.31 11.87 10.14
N SER A 146 -1.34 11.45 11.41
CA SER A 146 -0.25 11.76 12.36
C SER A 146 1.07 11.12 11.93
N ALA A 147 1.04 9.88 11.43
CA ALA A 147 2.23 9.22 10.90
C ALA A 147 2.84 9.98 9.70
N ALA A 148 2.00 10.43 8.76
CA ALA A 148 2.44 11.25 7.63
C ALA A 148 3.07 12.58 8.07
N ILE A 149 2.58 13.17 9.18
CA ILE A 149 3.19 14.38 9.76
C ILE A 149 4.56 14.06 10.34
N TYR A 150 4.69 13.03 11.19
CA TYR A 150 5.98 12.67 11.80
C TYR A 150 7.05 12.37 10.75
N PHE A 151 6.73 11.53 9.77
CA PHE A 151 7.67 11.20 8.71
C PHE A 151 7.99 12.42 7.83
N GLY A 152 6.98 13.18 7.42
CA GLY A 152 7.19 14.36 6.58
C GLY A 152 8.01 15.45 7.26
N ARG A 153 7.71 15.76 8.53
CA ARG A 153 8.37 16.84 9.27
C ARG A 153 9.79 16.45 9.67
N ASP A 154 9.98 15.25 10.19
CA ASP A 154 11.19 14.89 10.94
C ASP A 154 12.13 13.92 10.22
N TYR A 155 11.63 13.16 9.24
CA TYR A 155 12.46 12.28 8.42
C TYR A 155 12.83 12.91 7.08
N GLU A 156 11.86 13.44 6.34
CA GLU A 156 12.12 14.14 5.06
C GLU A 156 12.71 15.54 5.30
N VAL A 157 12.26 16.22 6.36
CA VAL A 157 12.69 17.57 6.76
C VAL A 157 12.68 18.56 5.58
N PRO A 158 11.52 18.76 4.91
CA PRO A 158 11.44 19.61 3.75
C PRO A 158 11.57 21.09 4.12
N GLY A 159 12.09 21.90 3.19
CA GLY A 159 12.25 23.33 3.38
C GLY A 159 13.53 23.72 4.13
N ARG A 160 13.57 24.95 4.65
CA ARG A 160 14.73 25.55 5.33
C ARG A 160 14.48 25.81 6.82
N THR A 161 13.22 25.77 7.26
CA THR A 161 12.80 26.05 8.63
C THR A 161 11.86 24.97 9.15
N THR A 162 11.74 24.86 10.47
CA THR A 162 10.80 23.93 11.12
C THR A 162 9.35 24.24 10.73
N GLN A 163 8.97 25.52 10.60
CA GLN A 163 7.61 25.90 10.20
C GLN A 163 7.29 25.49 8.76
N GLU A 164 8.25 25.61 7.85
CA GLU A 164 8.09 25.13 6.47
C GLU A 164 7.95 23.60 6.44
N ALA A 165 8.79 22.89 7.21
CA ALA A 165 8.72 21.44 7.32
C ALA A 165 7.36 20.96 7.82
N GLU A 166 6.85 21.59 8.87
CA GLU A 166 5.53 21.31 9.45
C GLU A 166 4.40 21.61 8.45
N SER A 167 4.42 22.77 7.79
CA SER A 167 3.41 23.15 6.80
C SER A 167 3.34 22.18 5.61
N VAL A 168 4.50 21.75 5.11
CA VAL A 168 4.57 20.75 4.03
C VAL A 168 4.03 19.41 4.53
N ALA A 169 4.44 18.96 5.71
CA ALA A 169 3.99 17.70 6.29
C ALA A 169 2.47 17.67 6.49
N GLU A 170 1.87 18.76 7.02
CA GLU A 170 0.43 18.92 7.14
C GLU A 170 -0.29 18.88 5.78
N GLY A 171 0.30 19.51 4.76
CA GLY A 171 -0.21 19.47 3.40
C GLY A 171 -0.29 18.05 2.85
N ARG A 172 0.80 17.28 3.01
CA ARG A 172 0.90 15.88 2.56
C ARG A 172 -0.05 14.97 3.33
N ALA A 173 -0.18 15.17 4.64
CA ALA A 173 -1.00 14.33 5.50
C ALA A 173 -2.50 14.37 5.18
N LYS A 174 -2.99 15.36 4.39
CA LYS A 174 -4.39 15.47 3.96
C LYS A 174 -4.87 14.28 3.13
N ILE A 175 -3.96 13.61 2.41
CA ILE A 175 -4.31 12.45 1.57
C ILE A 175 -4.01 11.10 2.23
N ALA A 176 -3.46 11.09 3.45
CA ALA A 176 -3.07 9.86 4.14
C ALA A 176 -4.29 8.94 4.42
N GLN A 177 -5.45 9.51 4.72
CA GLN A 177 -6.68 8.72 4.87
C GLN A 177 -7.13 8.10 3.54
N SER A 178 -7.03 8.85 2.43
CA SER A 178 -7.36 8.30 1.11
C SER A 178 -6.43 7.16 0.69
N TRP A 179 -5.17 7.20 1.12
CA TRP A 179 -4.24 6.08 0.96
C TRP A 179 -4.66 4.85 1.77
N LYS A 180 -5.07 5.05 3.03
CA LYS A 180 -5.60 3.99 3.89
C LYS A 180 -6.77 3.29 3.22
N ASP A 181 -7.79 4.07 2.87
CA ASP A 181 -9.03 3.56 2.25
C ASP A 181 -8.74 2.82 0.94
N LEU A 182 -7.76 3.31 0.15
CA LEU A 182 -7.35 2.67 -1.11
C LEU A 182 -6.70 1.31 -0.86
N LEU A 183 -5.70 1.22 0.02
CA LEU A 183 -4.95 -0.01 0.26
C LEU A 183 -5.83 -1.11 0.90
N GLU A 184 -6.70 -0.74 1.84
CA GLU A 184 -7.71 -1.65 2.39
C GLU A 184 -8.65 -2.18 1.29
N SER A 185 -9.08 -1.31 0.37
CA SER A 185 -9.97 -1.74 -0.73
C SER A 185 -9.29 -2.72 -1.69
N THR A 186 -8.00 -2.54 -1.96
CA THR A 186 -7.23 -3.41 -2.86
C THR A 186 -6.94 -4.77 -2.26
N GLU A 187 -6.66 -4.83 -0.95
CA GLU A 187 -6.47 -6.09 -0.23
C GLU A 187 -7.77 -6.91 -0.23
N ASN A 188 -8.89 -6.29 0.14
CA ASN A 188 -10.21 -6.94 0.11
C ASN A 188 -10.57 -7.49 -1.28
N LEU A 189 -10.23 -6.77 -2.36
CA LEU A 189 -10.46 -7.23 -3.73
C LEU A 189 -9.59 -8.45 -4.06
N ARG A 190 -8.34 -8.49 -3.60
CA ARG A 190 -7.44 -9.63 -3.81
C ARG A 190 -7.94 -10.88 -3.09
N GLU A 191 -8.28 -10.77 -1.82
CA GLU A 191 -8.83 -11.89 -1.05
C GLU A 191 -10.09 -12.46 -1.72
N HIS A 192 -10.96 -11.59 -2.24
CA HIS A 192 -12.15 -12.02 -2.96
C HIS A 192 -11.83 -12.76 -4.26
N LEU A 193 -10.86 -12.28 -5.05
CA LEU A 193 -10.44 -12.94 -6.29
C LEU A 193 -9.81 -14.31 -6.00
N ASP A 194 -8.98 -14.42 -4.97
CA ASP A 194 -8.37 -15.69 -4.55
C ASP A 194 -9.42 -16.68 -4.07
N PHE A 195 -10.42 -16.21 -3.31
CA PHE A 195 -11.57 -17.03 -2.92
C PHE A 195 -12.31 -17.60 -4.15
N LEU A 196 -12.60 -16.76 -5.14
CA LEU A 196 -13.28 -17.20 -6.37
C LEU A 196 -12.44 -18.21 -7.16
N GLN A 197 -11.13 -18.00 -7.28
CA GLN A 197 -10.25 -18.94 -7.97
C GLN A 197 -10.22 -20.31 -7.28
N ASN A 198 -10.17 -20.33 -5.95
CA ASN A 198 -10.20 -21.57 -5.17
C ASN A 198 -11.54 -22.32 -5.29
N GLN A 199 -12.67 -21.59 -5.38
CA GLN A 199 -13.99 -22.21 -5.65
C GLN A 199 -14.04 -22.84 -7.05
N ILE A 200 -13.45 -22.19 -8.06
CA ILE A 200 -13.39 -22.72 -9.43
C ILE A 200 -12.53 -24.00 -9.48
N GLN A 201 -11.36 -24.00 -8.84
CA GLN A 201 -10.46 -25.15 -8.83
C GLN A 201 -11.01 -26.36 -8.06
N SER A 202 -11.78 -26.14 -6.99
CA SER A 202 -12.43 -27.23 -6.23
C SER A 202 -13.68 -27.81 -6.90
N SER A 203 -14.15 -27.18 -7.99
CA SER A 203 -15.31 -27.62 -8.78
C SER A 203 -14.94 -28.43 -10.03
N GLN A 204 -13.65 -28.63 -10.31
CA GLN A 204 -13.11 -29.43 -11.42
C GLN A 204 -12.58 -30.78 -10.92
#